data_AF-A0A8J7PEW0-F1
#
_entry.id   AF-A0A8J7PEW0-F1
#
_cell.length_a   1.000
_cell.length_b   1.000
_cell.length_c   1.000
_cell.angle_alpha   90.00
_cell.angle_beta   90.00
_cell.angle_gamma   90.00
#
_symmetry.space_group_name_H-M   'P 1'
#
loop_
_entity.id
_entity.type
_entity.pdbx_description
1 polymer ?
#
loop_
_entity_poly.entity_id
_entity_poly.type
_entity_poly.pdbx_seq_one_letter_code
_entity_poly.pdbx_strand_id
1 'polypeptide(L)'
;MLDSAVSNASQRAPLPPANTPLKSILADLKARADAGDADAASRLFKDMQTCTQVQRLSQTMPGLANRVLGDASAMDAQRQNRMLDFVQRNLDYTKNNAAMCADLSADDMASLVPATLQAAQLGDPEAANCYVGANLNNWPGLLDNPQWVQDYKSNALNLANGALQQGDWAMATLMAQAYGGSTRQSNMLGQLTGANPAQAYTYAKLMSLGQPSGSQPSTRSTNALTNLSSQLTPDQIQAADAQAQQMYQQYFNSTPRQTGDVANAMRSCQGGP
;
A
#
# COMPACT_ATOMS: atom_id res chain seq x y z
N MET A 1 31.54 -34.86 19.03
CA MET A 1 30.54 -33.83 19.40
C MET A 1 30.76 -32.69 18.44
N LEU A 2 29.82 -32.50 17.52
CA LEU A 2 29.89 -31.49 16.47
C LEU A 2 29.29 -30.22 17.06
N ASP A 3 30.13 -29.22 17.31
CA ASP A 3 29.70 -27.92 17.81
C ASP A 3 28.89 -27.21 16.74
N SER A 4 27.62 -26.98 17.09
CA SER A 4 26.69 -26.12 16.37
C SER A 4 27.27 -24.72 16.21
N ALA A 5 27.58 -24.34 14.98
CA ALA A 5 27.77 -22.94 14.62
C ALA A 5 26.42 -22.23 14.72
N VAL A 6 26.14 -21.66 15.89
CA VAL A 6 25.11 -20.65 16.06
C VAL A 6 25.60 -19.42 15.31
N SER A 7 25.13 -19.23 14.08
CA SER A 7 25.41 -18.02 13.30
C SER A 7 24.85 -16.81 14.05
N ASN A 8 25.75 -16.04 14.66
CA ASN A 8 25.45 -14.79 15.34
C ASN A 8 24.67 -13.84 14.43
N ALA A 9 23.49 -13.42 14.87
CA ALA A 9 22.67 -12.38 14.25
C ALA A 9 23.25 -10.95 14.45
N SER A 10 24.57 -10.79 14.54
CA SER A 10 25.21 -9.54 14.95
C SER A 10 26.51 -9.28 14.21
N GLN A 11 26.35 -8.86 12.94
CA GLN A 11 27.12 -7.81 12.26
C GLN A 11 26.59 -7.73 10.81
N ARG A 12 25.33 -7.32 10.66
CA ARG A 12 24.84 -6.92 9.32
C ARG A 12 25.59 -5.66 8.93
N ALA A 13 26.23 -5.65 7.77
CA ALA A 13 26.82 -4.44 7.23
C ALA A 13 25.74 -3.34 7.18
N PRO A 14 26.05 -2.10 7.56
CA PRO A 14 25.09 -1.02 7.50
C PRO A 14 24.54 -0.90 6.07
N LEU A 15 23.25 -0.56 5.94
CA LEU A 15 22.69 -0.28 4.61
C LEU A 15 23.42 0.91 3.98
N PRO A 16 23.57 0.92 2.64
CA PRO A 16 24.02 2.11 1.93
C PRO A 16 23.16 3.33 2.28
N PRO A 17 23.72 4.55 2.28
CA PRO A 17 22.97 5.77 2.57
C PRO A 17 21.69 5.90 1.74
N ALA A 18 20.70 6.62 2.28
CA ALA A 18 19.53 7.03 1.52
C ALA A 18 19.95 7.79 0.25
N ASN A 19 19.20 7.63 -0.85
CA ASN A 19 19.47 8.23 -2.16
C ASN A 19 20.72 7.72 -2.89
N THR A 20 21.39 6.68 -2.39
CA THR A 20 22.40 5.96 -3.17
C THR A 20 21.75 5.45 -4.48
N PRO A 21 22.38 5.62 -5.66
CA PRO A 21 21.82 5.13 -6.91
C PRO A 21 21.42 3.65 -6.84
N LEU A 22 20.14 3.36 -7.05
CA LEU A 22 19.60 2.02 -6.83
C LEU A 22 20.33 1.01 -7.72
N LYS A 23 20.65 1.37 -8.97
CA LYS A 23 21.35 0.48 -9.89
C LYS A 23 22.68 -0.05 -9.34
N SER A 24 23.42 0.75 -8.56
CA SER A 24 24.72 0.33 -8.01
C SER A 24 24.61 -0.57 -6.78
N ILE A 25 23.46 -0.58 -6.11
CA ILE A 25 23.23 -1.37 -4.87
C ILE A 25 22.12 -2.42 -5.01
N LEU A 26 21.46 -2.50 -6.16
CA LEU A 26 20.30 -3.37 -6.40
C LEU A 26 20.62 -4.83 -6.12
N ALA A 27 21.75 -5.32 -6.63
CA ALA A 27 22.17 -6.71 -6.44
C ALA A 27 22.49 -7.05 -4.97
N ASP A 28 23.11 -6.12 -4.24
CA ASP A 28 23.43 -6.30 -2.82
C ASP A 28 22.15 -6.32 -1.96
N LEU A 29 21.28 -5.33 -2.14
CA LEU A 29 20.00 -5.27 -1.43
C LEU A 29 19.16 -6.52 -1.70
N LYS A 30 19.12 -6.98 -2.95
CA LYS A 30 18.43 -8.22 -3.31
C LYS A 30 19.02 -9.43 -2.61
N ALA A 31 20.34 -9.62 -2.66
CA ALA A 31 21.00 -10.76 -2.01
C ALA A 31 20.76 -10.78 -0.48
N ARG A 32 20.79 -9.60 0.16
CA ARG A 32 20.50 -9.46 1.59
C ARG A 32 19.03 -9.76 1.92
N ALA A 33 18.11 -9.23 1.12
CA ALA A 33 16.67 -9.51 1.27
C ALA A 33 16.36 -11.01 1.09
N ASP A 34 16.98 -11.66 0.10
CA ASP A 34 16.86 -13.09 -0.15
C ASP A 34 17.45 -13.92 1.02
N ALA A 35 18.44 -13.37 1.75
CA ALA A 35 18.99 -13.93 2.98
C ALA A 35 18.18 -13.63 4.26
N GLY A 36 17.01 -12.97 4.15
CA GLY A 36 16.13 -12.64 5.27
C GLY A 36 16.49 -11.35 6.02
N ASP A 37 17.28 -10.46 5.41
CA ASP A 37 17.53 -9.13 5.97
C ASP A 37 16.32 -8.20 5.74
N ALA A 38 15.46 -8.09 6.75
CA ALA A 38 14.25 -7.26 6.71
C ALA A 38 14.52 -5.79 6.36
N ASP A 39 15.62 -5.20 6.84
CA ASP A 39 15.96 -3.81 6.56
C ASP A 39 16.35 -3.63 5.08
N ALA A 40 17.11 -4.58 4.52
CA ALA A 40 17.46 -4.56 3.10
C ALA A 40 16.25 -4.80 2.20
N ALA A 41 15.35 -5.70 2.58
CA ALA A 41 14.11 -5.94 1.85
C ALA A 41 13.20 -4.71 1.85
N SER A 42 13.00 -4.08 3.01
CA SER A 42 12.25 -2.84 3.16
C SER A 42 12.86 -1.72 2.30
N ARG A 43 14.19 -1.57 2.35
CA ARG A 43 14.90 -0.57 1.55
C ARG A 43 14.75 -0.82 0.05
N LEU A 44 14.92 -2.06 -0.39
CA LEU A 44 14.76 -2.45 -1.79
C LEU A 44 13.34 -2.10 -2.29
N PHE A 45 12.31 -2.49 -1.55
CA PHE A 45 10.92 -2.15 -1.87
C PHE A 45 10.72 -0.64 -2.05
N LYS A 46 11.17 0.17 -1.08
CA LYS A 46 10.98 1.64 -1.09
C LYS A 46 11.72 2.33 -2.23
N ASP A 47 12.96 1.92 -2.52
CA ASP A 47 13.73 2.47 -3.62
C ASP A 47 13.11 2.09 -4.97
N MET A 48 12.67 0.82 -5.14
CA MET A 48 11.98 0.35 -6.34
C MET A 48 10.64 1.07 -6.57
N GLN A 49 9.86 1.30 -5.50
CA GLN A 49 8.61 2.04 -5.56
C GLN A 49 8.85 3.50 -5.97
N THR A 50 9.86 4.14 -5.39
CA THR A 50 10.30 5.50 -5.74
C THR A 50 10.66 5.58 -7.22
N CYS A 51 11.46 4.64 -7.73
CA CYS A 51 11.86 4.66 -9.14
C CYS A 51 10.72 4.34 -10.11
N THR A 52 9.77 3.50 -9.71
CA THR A 52 8.54 3.25 -10.48
C THR A 52 7.69 4.52 -10.57
N GLN A 53 7.58 5.26 -9.47
CA GLN A 53 6.88 6.54 -9.41
C GLN A 53 7.57 7.60 -10.29
N VAL A 54 8.90 7.74 -10.19
CA VAL A 54 9.70 8.65 -11.02
C VAL A 54 9.50 8.34 -12.51
N GLN A 55 9.56 7.07 -12.90
CA GLN A 55 9.36 6.65 -14.30
C GLN A 55 7.96 7.01 -14.79
N ARG A 56 6.92 6.70 -14.01
CA ARG A 56 5.53 7.03 -14.37
C ARG A 56 5.32 8.55 -14.49
N LEU A 57 5.82 9.33 -13.54
CA LEU A 57 5.67 10.78 -13.54
C LEU A 57 6.44 11.43 -14.70
N SER A 58 7.65 10.97 -14.99
CA SER A 58 8.45 11.45 -16.12
C SER A 58 7.71 11.27 -17.46
N GLN A 59 6.95 10.19 -17.61
CA GLN A 59 6.17 9.92 -18.82
C GLN A 59 4.86 10.72 -18.90
N THR A 60 4.20 10.97 -17.77
CA THR A 60 2.83 11.51 -17.73
C THR A 60 2.76 13.01 -17.48
N MET A 61 3.67 13.57 -16.67
CA MET A 61 3.61 14.96 -16.23
C MET A 61 3.82 15.98 -17.36
N PRO A 62 4.73 15.80 -18.34
CA PRO A 62 4.87 16.76 -19.43
C PRO A 62 3.57 16.96 -20.22
N GLY A 63 2.86 15.88 -20.53
CA GLY A 63 1.58 15.94 -21.24
C GLY A 63 0.44 16.54 -20.41
N LEU A 64 0.49 16.42 -19.08
CA LEU A 64 -0.46 17.09 -18.18
C LEU A 64 -0.14 18.58 -18.06
N ALA A 65 1.14 18.95 -17.91
CA ALA A 65 1.59 20.34 -17.83
C ALA A 65 1.16 21.12 -19.07
N ASN A 66 1.38 20.57 -20.28
CA ASN A 66 0.97 21.20 -21.53
C ASN A 66 -0.55 21.42 -21.62
N ARG A 67 -1.36 20.49 -21.10
CA ARG A 67 -2.83 20.64 -21.05
C ARG A 67 -3.26 21.73 -20.09
N VAL A 68 -2.69 21.76 -18.88
CA VAL A 68 -3.03 22.78 -17.87
C VAL A 68 -2.64 24.18 -18.33
N LEU A 69 -1.51 24.32 -19.04
CA LEU A 69 -1.05 25.58 -19.59
C LEU A 69 -1.83 26.00 -20.85
N GLY A 70 -2.26 25.05 -21.68
CA GLY A 70 -2.99 25.31 -22.93
C GLY A 70 -4.48 25.64 -22.76
N ASP A 71 -5.15 25.04 -21.78
CA ASP A 71 -6.60 25.23 -21.52
C ASP A 71 -6.91 26.32 -20.48
N ALA A 72 -5.97 27.26 -20.29
CA ALA A 72 -6.05 28.29 -19.25
C ALA A 72 -7.34 29.15 -19.30
N SER A 73 -7.97 29.29 -20.45
CA SER A 73 -9.20 30.07 -20.64
C SER A 73 -10.49 29.31 -20.32
N ALA A 74 -10.43 27.98 -20.16
CA ALA A 74 -11.61 27.13 -19.93
C ALA A 74 -11.78 26.68 -18.46
N MET A 75 -10.82 26.98 -17.59
CA MET A 75 -10.85 26.62 -16.17
C MET A 75 -10.96 27.87 -15.29
N ASP A 76 -11.68 27.75 -14.17
CA ASP A 76 -11.59 28.80 -13.14
C ASP A 76 -10.16 28.85 -12.55
N ALA A 77 -9.73 30.03 -12.15
CA ALA A 77 -8.37 30.28 -11.69
C ALA A 77 -7.98 29.42 -10.46
N GLN A 78 -8.93 29.10 -9.58
CA GLN A 78 -8.64 28.31 -8.38
C GLN A 78 -8.37 26.85 -8.72
N ARG A 79 -9.13 26.29 -9.66
CA ARG A 79 -8.91 24.94 -10.19
C ARG A 79 -7.59 24.86 -10.96
N GLN A 80 -7.29 25.86 -11.79
CA GLN A 80 -6.04 25.93 -12.52
C GLN A 80 -4.83 25.96 -11.57
N ASN A 81 -4.86 26.81 -10.53
CA ASN A 81 -3.77 26.88 -9.55
C ASN A 81 -3.56 25.54 -8.83
N ARG A 82 -4.63 24.86 -8.39
CA ARG A 82 -4.51 23.53 -7.77
C ARG A 82 -3.88 22.49 -8.71
N MET A 83 -4.17 22.57 -10.00
CA MET A 83 -3.57 21.67 -11.00
C MET A 83 -2.09 22.01 -11.26
N LEU A 84 -1.74 23.29 -11.33
CA LEU A 84 -0.34 23.73 -11.45
C LEU A 84 0.47 23.31 -10.23
N ASP A 85 -0.05 23.50 -9.01
CA ASP A 85 0.60 23.05 -7.78
C ASP A 85 0.77 21.52 -7.73
N PHE A 86 -0.18 20.77 -8.30
CA PHE A 86 -0.06 19.33 -8.44
C PHE A 86 1.06 18.96 -9.43
N VAL A 87 1.08 19.56 -10.62
CA VAL A 87 2.11 19.31 -11.64
C VAL A 87 3.49 19.66 -11.09
N GLN A 88 3.64 20.84 -10.48
CA GLN A 88 4.91 21.31 -9.94
C GLN A 88 5.46 20.35 -8.87
N ARG A 89 4.64 19.94 -7.89
CA ARG A 89 5.07 18.98 -6.86
C ARG A 89 5.54 17.64 -7.43
N ASN A 90 4.88 17.14 -8.48
CA ASN A 90 5.28 15.88 -9.12
C ASN A 90 6.56 16.04 -9.96
N LEU A 91 6.75 17.18 -10.62
CA LEU A 91 8.00 17.49 -11.32
C LEU A 91 9.17 17.64 -10.34
N ASP A 92 8.96 18.31 -9.21
CA ASP A 92 9.98 18.45 -8.17
C ASP A 92 10.33 17.10 -7.55
N TYR A 93 9.33 16.25 -7.27
CA TYR A 93 9.57 14.88 -6.82
C TYR A 93 10.42 14.09 -7.83
N THR A 94 10.09 14.17 -9.12
CA THR A 94 10.82 13.48 -10.19
C THR A 94 12.27 13.97 -10.25
N LYS A 95 12.47 15.30 -10.21
CA LYS A 95 13.79 15.93 -10.23
C LYS A 95 14.64 15.52 -9.03
N ASN A 96 14.08 15.51 -7.84
CA ASN A 96 14.79 15.20 -6.60
C ASN A 96 15.21 13.72 -6.51
N ASN A 97 14.50 12.83 -7.20
CA ASN A 97 14.78 11.38 -7.19
C ASN A 97 15.41 10.87 -8.49
N ALA A 98 15.65 11.72 -9.50
CA ALA A 98 16.16 11.28 -10.80
C ALA A 98 17.52 10.58 -10.69
N ALA A 99 18.44 11.11 -9.87
CA ALA A 99 19.78 10.54 -9.71
C ALA A 99 19.77 9.15 -9.06
N MET A 100 18.87 8.91 -8.09
CA MET A 100 18.80 7.58 -7.45
C MET A 100 18.21 6.50 -8.38
N CYS A 101 17.48 6.92 -9.42
CA CYS A 101 16.79 6.03 -10.36
C CYS A 101 17.46 5.92 -11.73
N ALA A 102 18.64 6.53 -11.90
CA ALA A 102 19.39 6.47 -13.15
C ALA A 102 19.77 5.02 -13.51
N ASP A 103 19.84 4.73 -14.81
CA ASP A 103 20.33 3.48 -15.40
C ASP A 103 19.57 2.19 -15.03
N LEU A 104 18.37 2.30 -14.44
CA LEU A 104 17.46 1.17 -14.25
C LEU A 104 16.79 0.80 -15.57
N SER A 105 16.92 -0.46 -15.95
CA SER A 105 16.25 -1.06 -17.09
C SER A 105 14.82 -1.50 -16.74
N ALA A 106 14.01 -1.83 -17.75
CA ALA A 106 12.69 -2.42 -17.53
C ALA A 106 12.76 -3.74 -16.74
N ASP A 107 13.81 -4.54 -16.99
CA ASP A 107 14.04 -5.81 -16.29
C ASP A 107 14.40 -5.59 -14.81
N ASP A 108 15.19 -4.54 -14.50
CA ASP A 108 15.43 -4.15 -13.12
C ASP A 108 14.09 -3.81 -12.44
N MET A 109 13.25 -2.98 -13.10
CA MET A 109 11.95 -2.54 -12.59
C MET A 109 10.94 -3.68 -12.40
N ALA A 110 11.02 -4.77 -13.18
CA ALA A 110 10.22 -5.97 -12.96
C ALA A 110 10.46 -6.64 -11.60
N SER A 111 11.56 -6.30 -10.91
CA SER A 111 11.83 -6.78 -9.56
C SER A 111 10.95 -6.14 -8.47
N LEU A 112 10.14 -5.13 -8.78
CA LEU A 112 9.30 -4.44 -7.79
C LEU A 112 8.32 -5.41 -7.10
N VAL A 113 7.60 -6.23 -7.87
CA VAL A 113 6.59 -7.16 -7.33
C VAL A 113 7.22 -8.16 -6.37
N PRO A 114 8.25 -8.94 -6.75
CA PRO A 114 8.88 -9.88 -5.82
C PRO A 114 9.55 -9.16 -4.63
N ALA A 115 10.13 -7.97 -4.81
CA ALA A 115 10.67 -7.19 -3.69
C ALA A 115 9.58 -6.75 -2.70
N THR A 116 8.40 -6.37 -3.21
CA THR A 116 7.25 -5.98 -2.38
C THR A 116 6.75 -7.17 -1.56
N LEU A 117 6.61 -8.35 -2.19
CA LEU A 117 6.21 -9.57 -1.49
C LEU A 117 7.23 -9.94 -0.40
N GLN A 118 8.53 -9.94 -0.74
CA GLN A 118 9.59 -10.29 0.20
C GLN A 118 9.62 -9.34 1.40
N ALA A 119 9.53 -8.02 1.17
CA ALA A 119 9.47 -7.02 2.24
C ALA A 119 8.23 -7.21 3.13
N ALA A 120 7.06 -7.49 2.53
CA ALA A 120 5.83 -7.77 3.26
C ALA A 120 5.96 -9.02 4.14
N GLN A 121 6.52 -10.10 3.61
CA GLN A 121 6.76 -11.35 4.35
C GLN A 121 7.76 -11.17 5.49
N LEU A 122 8.72 -10.25 5.34
CA LEU A 122 9.69 -9.88 6.37
C LEU A 122 9.18 -8.80 7.34
N GLY A 123 7.91 -8.38 7.22
CA GLY A 123 7.23 -7.54 8.19
C GLY A 123 7.22 -6.05 7.89
N ASP A 124 7.55 -5.60 6.68
CA ASP A 124 7.34 -4.20 6.28
C ASP A 124 5.84 -3.93 6.07
N PRO A 125 5.22 -3.03 6.86
CA PRO A 125 3.77 -2.78 6.80
C PRO A 125 3.35 -2.03 5.53
N GLU A 126 4.20 -1.16 4.98
CA GLU A 126 3.89 -0.47 3.72
C GLU A 126 3.91 -1.46 2.56
N ALA A 127 4.92 -2.34 2.52
CA ALA A 127 5.00 -3.40 1.52
C ALA A 127 3.80 -4.36 1.62
N ALA A 128 3.35 -4.73 2.82
CA ALA A 128 2.16 -5.54 3.01
C ALA A 128 0.89 -4.86 2.47
N ASN A 129 0.69 -3.58 2.78
CA ASN A 129 -0.41 -2.79 2.24
C ASN A 129 -0.34 -2.68 0.71
N CYS A 130 0.85 -2.48 0.15
CA CYS A 130 1.04 -2.39 -1.29
C CYS A 130 0.77 -3.71 -2.00
N TYR A 131 1.31 -4.81 -1.47
CA TYR A 131 1.11 -6.12 -2.05
C TYR A 131 -0.37 -6.48 -2.02
N VAL A 132 -1.02 -6.38 -0.85
CA VAL A 132 -2.43 -6.76 -0.66
C VAL A 132 -3.39 -5.84 -1.43
N GLY A 133 -3.16 -4.53 -1.37
CA GLY A 133 -3.97 -3.51 -2.03
C GLY A 133 -3.68 -3.33 -3.53
N ALA A 134 -2.83 -4.18 -4.11
CA ALA A 134 -2.40 -4.07 -5.49
C ALA A 134 -3.53 -4.16 -6.52
N ASN A 135 -3.33 -3.43 -7.62
CA ASN A 135 -4.03 -3.64 -8.88
C ASN A 135 -3.05 -4.29 -9.86
N LEU A 136 -3.32 -5.52 -10.29
CA LEU A 136 -2.46 -6.26 -11.23
C LEU A 136 -2.12 -5.49 -12.50
N ASN A 137 -3.06 -4.68 -13.00
CA ASN A 137 -2.85 -3.91 -14.22
C ASN A 137 -1.69 -2.90 -14.09
N ASN A 138 -1.28 -2.58 -12.85
CA ASN A 138 -0.21 -1.65 -12.56
C ASN A 138 1.11 -2.36 -12.20
N TRP A 139 1.19 -3.69 -12.25
CA TRP A 139 2.42 -4.45 -11.97
C TRP A 139 3.30 -4.52 -13.23
N PRO A 140 4.48 -3.87 -13.25
CA PRO A 140 5.39 -3.94 -14.40
C PRO A 140 5.84 -5.38 -14.64
N GLY A 141 5.73 -5.86 -15.89
CA GLY A 141 6.17 -7.22 -16.26
C GLY A 141 5.18 -8.34 -15.92
N LEU A 142 3.94 -8.04 -15.51
CA LEU A 142 2.95 -9.07 -15.17
C LEU A 142 2.73 -10.10 -16.29
N LEU A 143 2.65 -9.67 -17.55
CA LEU A 143 2.41 -10.56 -18.68
C LEU A 143 3.55 -11.57 -18.89
N ASP A 144 4.77 -11.18 -18.54
CA ASP A 144 5.96 -12.03 -18.62
C ASP A 144 6.13 -12.89 -17.35
N ASN A 145 5.37 -12.60 -16.29
CA ASN A 145 5.44 -13.26 -14.98
C ASN A 145 4.06 -13.70 -14.46
N PRO A 146 3.35 -14.60 -15.19
CA PRO A 146 1.99 -15.02 -14.81
C PRO A 146 1.92 -15.74 -13.44
N GLN A 147 3.03 -16.30 -12.96
CA GLN A 147 3.13 -16.93 -11.64
C GLN A 147 2.78 -15.96 -10.49
N TRP A 148 3.01 -14.65 -10.65
CA TRP A 148 2.70 -13.68 -9.59
C TRP A 148 1.22 -13.63 -9.21
N VAL A 149 0.32 -14.00 -10.13
CA VAL A 149 -1.10 -14.12 -9.81
C VAL A 149 -1.34 -15.26 -8.81
N GLN A 150 -0.63 -16.37 -8.95
CA GLN A 150 -0.72 -17.49 -8.00
C GLN A 150 -0.06 -17.11 -6.68
N ASP A 151 1.08 -16.44 -6.72
CA ASP A 151 1.75 -15.95 -5.51
C ASP A 151 0.85 -14.99 -4.74
N TYR A 152 0.11 -14.12 -5.43
CA TYR A 152 -0.88 -13.25 -4.79
C TYR A 152 -1.97 -14.05 -4.09
N LYS A 153 -2.57 -15.03 -4.78
CA LYS A 153 -3.62 -15.91 -4.21
C LYS A 153 -3.14 -16.62 -2.95
N SER A 154 -1.90 -17.09 -2.94
CA SER A 154 -1.32 -17.84 -1.82
C SER A 154 -0.93 -16.96 -0.62
N ASN A 155 -0.60 -15.69 -0.84
CA ASN A 155 0.01 -14.84 0.19
C ASN A 155 -0.89 -13.72 0.71
N ALA A 156 -1.75 -13.12 -0.13
CA ALA A 156 -2.40 -11.84 0.18
C ALA A 156 -3.26 -11.88 1.46
N LEU A 157 -4.09 -12.92 1.65
CA LEU A 157 -4.93 -13.03 2.85
C LEU A 157 -4.12 -13.24 4.13
N ASN A 158 -3.03 -14.01 4.06
CA ASN A 158 -2.16 -14.22 5.23
C ASN A 158 -1.45 -12.92 5.61
N LEU A 159 -0.93 -12.18 4.63
CA LEU A 159 -0.34 -10.86 4.85
C LEU A 159 -1.36 -9.86 5.41
N ALA A 160 -2.59 -9.84 4.89
CA ALA A 160 -3.65 -8.99 5.39
C ALA A 160 -4.00 -9.30 6.85
N ASN A 161 -4.15 -10.58 7.19
CA ASN A 161 -4.42 -11.00 8.56
C ASN A 161 -3.26 -10.66 9.51
N GLY A 162 -2.01 -10.85 9.07
CA GLY A 162 -0.83 -10.46 9.84
C GLY A 162 -0.78 -8.96 10.12
N ALA A 163 -1.06 -8.12 9.11
CA ALA A 163 -1.09 -6.67 9.27
C ALA A 163 -2.23 -6.21 10.20
N LEU A 164 -3.42 -6.85 10.13
CA LEU A 164 -4.51 -6.59 11.08
C LEU A 164 -4.09 -6.89 12.54
N GLN A 165 -3.34 -7.97 12.77
CA GLN A 165 -2.84 -8.32 14.10
C GLN A 165 -1.79 -7.34 14.62
N GLN A 166 -1.17 -6.56 13.73
CA GLN A 166 -0.25 -5.48 14.09
C GLN A 166 -0.95 -4.12 14.29
N GLY A 167 -2.29 -4.07 14.18
CA GLY A 167 -3.05 -2.84 14.33
C GLY A 167 -3.00 -1.93 13.09
N ASP A 168 -2.79 -2.50 11.89
CA ASP A 168 -2.72 -1.73 10.65
C ASP A 168 -4.11 -1.23 10.19
N TRP A 169 -4.35 0.07 10.37
CA TRP A 169 -5.59 0.74 9.96
C TRP A 169 -5.78 0.82 8.44
N ALA A 170 -4.70 0.84 7.67
CA ALA A 170 -4.78 0.83 6.21
C ALA A 170 -5.25 -0.55 5.73
N MET A 171 -4.73 -1.61 6.33
CA MET A 171 -5.19 -2.97 6.04
C MET A 171 -6.67 -3.17 6.43
N ALA A 172 -7.11 -2.66 7.58
CA ALA A 172 -8.53 -2.69 7.96
C ALA A 172 -9.43 -2.00 6.91
N THR A 173 -8.93 -0.92 6.30
CA THR A 173 -9.64 -0.22 5.21
C THR A 173 -9.70 -1.06 3.94
N LEU A 174 -8.59 -1.71 3.56
CA LEU A 174 -8.53 -2.61 2.40
C LEU A 174 -9.49 -3.80 2.55
N MET A 175 -9.55 -4.38 3.76
CA MET A 175 -10.43 -5.50 4.06
C MET A 175 -11.92 -5.10 4.02
N ALA A 176 -12.28 -3.93 4.56
CA ALA A 176 -13.63 -3.40 4.46
C ALA A 176 -14.07 -3.23 2.98
N GLN A 177 -13.16 -2.75 2.13
CA GLN A 177 -13.43 -2.57 0.69
C GLN A 177 -13.55 -3.91 -0.04
N ALA A 178 -12.66 -4.86 0.23
CA ALA A 178 -12.65 -6.16 -0.42
C ALA A 178 -13.95 -6.94 -0.16
N TYR A 179 -14.42 -6.98 1.09
CA TYR A 179 -15.67 -7.64 1.44
C TYR A 179 -16.92 -6.87 1.01
N GLY A 180 -16.80 -5.57 0.72
CA GLY A 180 -17.93 -4.71 0.34
C GLY A 180 -18.58 -5.06 -1.00
N GLY A 181 -17.93 -5.88 -1.84
CA GLY A 181 -18.54 -6.47 -3.05
C GLY A 181 -18.83 -5.50 -4.20
N SER A 182 -18.33 -4.26 -4.13
CA SER A 182 -18.54 -3.28 -5.20
C SER A 182 -17.72 -3.63 -6.44
N THR A 183 -18.41 -3.92 -7.54
CA THR A 183 -17.81 -4.27 -8.84
C THR A 183 -17.00 -3.13 -9.47
N ARG A 184 -17.20 -1.87 -9.04
CA ARG A 184 -16.39 -0.72 -9.47
C ARG A 184 -15.09 -0.57 -8.69
N GLN A 185 -14.95 -1.28 -7.57
CA GLN A 185 -13.83 -1.20 -6.62
C GLN A 185 -13.21 -2.58 -6.38
N SER A 186 -13.45 -3.53 -7.28
CA SER A 186 -12.93 -4.89 -7.20
C SER A 186 -11.42 -4.89 -7.38
N ASN A 187 -10.70 -4.58 -6.30
CA ASN A 187 -9.30 -4.91 -6.15
C ASN A 187 -9.15 -6.44 -6.14
N MET A 188 -7.92 -6.94 -6.35
CA MET A 188 -7.70 -8.38 -6.36
C MET A 188 -8.15 -9.07 -5.07
N LEU A 189 -8.00 -8.37 -3.93
CA LEU A 189 -8.40 -8.89 -2.64
C LEU A 189 -9.90 -9.22 -2.62
N GLY A 190 -10.74 -8.37 -3.20
CA GLY A 190 -12.19 -8.64 -3.35
C GLY A 190 -12.50 -9.88 -4.19
N GLN A 191 -11.64 -10.25 -5.14
CA GLN A 191 -11.79 -11.50 -5.91
C GLN A 191 -11.40 -12.74 -5.08
N LEU A 192 -10.52 -12.59 -4.09
CA LEU A 192 -10.17 -13.66 -3.16
C LEU A 192 -11.20 -13.84 -2.06
N THR A 193 -11.67 -12.73 -1.48
CA THR A 193 -12.58 -12.77 -0.33
C THR A 193 -14.02 -13.04 -0.73
N GLY A 194 -14.42 -12.60 -1.93
CA GLY A 194 -15.82 -12.44 -2.29
C GLY A 194 -16.52 -11.34 -1.50
N ALA A 195 -17.77 -11.09 -1.83
CA ALA A 195 -18.62 -10.14 -1.10
C ALA A 195 -19.12 -10.78 0.21
N ASN A 196 -18.96 -10.09 1.32
CA ASN A 196 -19.51 -10.47 2.62
C ASN A 196 -19.87 -9.19 3.41
N PRO A 197 -21.14 -8.75 3.36
CA PRO A 197 -21.57 -7.51 4.02
C PRO A 197 -21.29 -7.50 5.53
N ALA A 198 -21.34 -8.65 6.20
CA ALA A 198 -21.07 -8.74 7.64
C ALA A 198 -19.59 -8.47 7.93
N GLN A 199 -18.66 -9.07 7.19
CA GLN A 199 -17.23 -8.78 7.33
C GLN A 199 -16.89 -7.34 6.94
N ALA A 200 -17.47 -6.84 5.84
CA ALA A 200 -17.31 -5.44 5.44
C ALA A 200 -17.77 -4.48 6.55
N TYR A 201 -18.90 -4.78 7.19
CA TYR A 201 -19.42 -4.03 8.33
C TYR A 201 -18.49 -4.14 9.54
N THR A 202 -17.98 -5.34 9.89
CA THR A 202 -17.01 -5.53 10.98
C THR A 202 -15.80 -4.61 10.83
N TYR A 203 -15.17 -4.57 9.66
CA TYR A 203 -14.01 -3.71 9.44
C TYR A 203 -14.37 -2.22 9.38
N ALA A 204 -15.54 -1.87 8.83
CA ALA A 204 -16.04 -0.50 8.87
C ALA A 204 -16.30 -0.01 10.31
N LYS A 205 -16.84 -0.89 11.15
CA LYS A 205 -17.07 -0.64 12.57
C LYS A 205 -15.76 -0.49 13.31
N LEU A 206 -14.79 -1.38 13.08
CA LEU A 206 -13.44 -1.27 13.65
C LEU A 206 -12.82 0.10 13.35
N MET A 207 -12.89 0.57 12.10
CA MET A 207 -12.39 1.90 11.73
C MET A 207 -13.09 3.05 12.45
N SER A 208 -14.36 2.87 12.85
CA SER A 208 -15.10 3.87 13.64
C SER A 208 -14.63 3.91 15.10
N LEU A 209 -14.23 2.77 15.67
CA LEU A 209 -13.69 2.69 17.03
C LEU A 209 -12.34 3.41 17.16
N GLY A 210 -11.54 3.46 16.09
CA GLY A 210 -10.27 4.17 16.05
C GLY A 210 -10.36 5.67 15.80
N GLN A 211 -11.56 6.27 15.75
CA GLN A 211 -11.68 7.73 15.57
C GLN A 211 -11.21 8.47 16.83
N PRO A 212 -10.41 9.55 16.70
CA PRO A 212 -9.99 10.34 17.85
C PRO A 212 -11.17 10.85 18.67
N SER A 213 -11.06 10.78 20.00
CA SER A 213 -12.09 11.30 20.91
C SER A 213 -12.43 12.76 20.61
N GLY A 214 -13.71 13.09 20.51
CA GLY A 214 -14.19 14.44 20.17
C GLY A 214 -14.20 14.78 18.68
N SER A 215 -13.73 13.88 17.80
CA SER A 215 -13.92 14.04 16.35
C SER A 215 -15.34 13.66 15.93
N GLN A 216 -15.90 14.42 14.98
CA GLN A 216 -17.16 14.05 14.34
C GLN A 216 -16.91 12.93 13.32
N PRO A 217 -17.72 11.86 13.31
CA PRO A 217 -17.63 10.84 12.29
C PRO A 217 -17.76 11.46 10.89
N SER A 218 -16.84 11.11 9.99
CA SER A 218 -16.96 11.58 8.61
C SER A 218 -18.26 11.06 7.99
N THR A 219 -18.95 11.88 7.19
CA THR A 219 -20.15 11.47 6.45
C THR A 219 -19.92 10.18 5.65
N ARG A 220 -18.69 10.00 5.12
CA ARG A 220 -18.29 8.78 4.43
C ARG A 220 -18.36 7.54 5.33
N SER A 221 -17.83 7.63 6.55
CA SER A 221 -17.85 6.55 7.53
C SER A 221 -19.28 6.23 7.97
N THR A 222 -20.08 7.26 8.25
CA THR A 222 -21.49 7.09 8.64
C THR A 222 -22.29 6.43 7.52
N ASN A 223 -22.16 6.91 6.29
CA ASN A 223 -22.84 6.33 5.14
C ASN A 223 -22.41 4.88 4.88
N ALA A 224 -21.13 4.55 5.06
CA ALA A 224 -20.64 3.18 4.89
C ALA A 224 -21.31 2.22 5.88
N LEU A 225 -21.37 2.58 7.17
CA LEU A 225 -22.03 1.76 8.19
C LEU A 225 -23.53 1.62 7.93
N THR A 226 -24.23 2.71 7.58
CA THR A 226 -25.66 2.69 7.25
C THR A 226 -25.97 1.81 6.03
N ASN A 227 -25.15 1.91 4.98
CA ASN A 227 -25.36 1.12 3.76
C ASN A 227 -25.06 -0.36 3.95
N LEU A 228 -24.14 -0.70 4.83
CA LEU A 228 -23.81 -2.09 5.14
C LEU A 228 -24.83 -2.69 6.11
N SER A 229 -25.27 -1.93 7.12
CA SER A 229 -26.27 -2.41 8.08
C SER A 229 -27.64 -2.67 7.45
N SER A 230 -28.01 -1.97 6.38
CA SER A 230 -29.26 -2.23 5.65
C SER A 230 -29.30 -3.60 4.97
N GLN A 231 -28.16 -4.28 4.87
CA GLN A 231 -28.03 -5.63 4.29
C GLN A 231 -27.91 -6.73 5.35
N LEU A 232 -27.99 -6.37 6.64
CA LEU A 232 -27.74 -7.27 7.76
C LEU A 232 -28.96 -7.40 8.69
N THR A 233 -29.07 -8.55 9.33
CA THR A 233 -30.01 -8.74 10.44
C THR A 233 -29.47 -8.11 11.73
N PRO A 234 -30.32 -7.83 12.73
CA PRO A 234 -29.87 -7.34 14.04
C PRO A 234 -28.81 -8.24 14.69
N ASP A 235 -28.97 -9.56 14.62
CA ASP A 235 -28.00 -10.52 15.17
C ASP A 235 -26.65 -10.46 14.45
N GLN A 236 -26.65 -10.28 13.13
CA GLN A 236 -25.42 -10.10 12.35
C GLN A 236 -24.71 -8.80 12.70
N ILE A 237 -25.46 -7.71 12.90
CA ILE A 237 -24.91 -6.42 13.34
C ILE A 237 -24.29 -6.58 14.74
N GLN A 238 -24.98 -7.23 15.68
CA GLN A 238 -24.47 -7.45 17.03
C GLN A 238 -23.19 -8.30 17.03
N ALA A 239 -23.16 -9.38 16.24
CA ALA A 239 -21.98 -10.23 16.11
C ALA A 239 -20.79 -9.47 15.50
N ALA A 240 -21.03 -8.67 14.45
CA ALA A 240 -20.00 -7.87 13.80
C ALA A 240 -19.48 -6.74 14.69
N ASP A 241 -20.36 -6.07 15.46
CA ASP A 241 -19.98 -5.07 16.46
C ASP A 241 -19.09 -5.69 17.55
N ALA A 242 -19.46 -6.88 18.06
CA ALA A 242 -18.66 -7.60 19.05
C ALA A 242 -17.29 -8.00 18.50
N GLN A 243 -17.24 -8.52 17.27
CA GLN A 243 -15.99 -8.88 16.60
C GLN A 243 -15.09 -7.65 16.38
N ALA A 244 -15.65 -6.53 15.93
CA ALA A 244 -14.90 -5.28 15.74
C ALA A 244 -14.33 -4.76 17.06
N GLN A 245 -15.12 -4.81 18.13
CA GLN A 245 -14.71 -4.40 19.47
C GLN A 245 -13.57 -5.28 20.01
N GLN A 246 -13.68 -6.61 19.84
CA GLN A 246 -12.63 -7.54 20.23
C GLN A 246 -11.33 -7.26 19.46
N MET A 247 -11.41 -7.10 18.15
CA MET A 247 -10.25 -6.80 17.31
C MET A 247 -9.60 -5.47 17.72
N TYR A 248 -10.40 -4.44 18.00
CA TYR A 248 -9.93 -3.15 18.48
C TYR A 248 -9.14 -3.27 19.79
N GLN A 249 -9.73 -3.95 20.79
CA GLN A 249 -9.11 -4.15 22.09
C GLN A 249 -7.82 -4.97 22.00
N GLN A 250 -7.77 -5.95 21.10
CA GLN A 250 -6.65 -6.87 21.00
C GLN A 250 -5.47 -6.29 20.22
N TYR A 251 -5.72 -5.56 19.13
CA TYR A 251 -4.66 -5.20 18.18
C TYR A 251 -4.52 -3.69 17.90
N PHE A 252 -5.54 -2.87 18.18
CA PHE A 252 -5.56 -1.47 17.72
C PHE A 252 -5.60 -0.42 18.83
N ASN A 253 -5.90 -0.79 20.08
CA ASN A 253 -6.05 0.16 21.19
C ASN A 253 -4.76 0.95 21.50
N SER A 254 -3.59 0.40 21.17
CA SER A 254 -2.27 0.99 21.36
C SER A 254 -1.70 1.62 20.10
N THR A 255 -2.43 1.54 18.98
CA THR A 255 -2.01 2.06 17.67
C THR A 255 -3.01 3.14 17.24
N PRO A 256 -2.80 4.42 17.63
CA PRO A 256 -3.72 5.48 17.27
C PRO A 256 -3.86 5.60 15.76
N ARG A 257 -5.08 5.77 15.27
CA ARG A 257 -5.31 6.02 13.85
C ARG A 257 -4.80 7.42 13.47
N GLN A 258 -3.75 7.49 12.67
CA GLN A 258 -3.27 8.76 12.14
C GLN A 258 -4.22 9.29 11.05
N THR A 259 -4.53 10.59 11.12
CA THR A 259 -5.32 11.28 10.10
C THR A 259 -4.49 11.48 8.83
N GLY A 260 -4.82 10.78 7.75
CA GLY A 260 -4.21 10.96 6.42
C GLY A 260 -3.31 9.81 5.95
N ASP A 261 -2.72 9.04 6.87
CA ASP A 261 -1.74 7.99 6.55
C ASP A 261 -2.32 6.84 5.74
N VAL A 262 -3.54 6.41 6.09
CA VAL A 262 -4.28 5.36 5.36
C VAL A 262 -4.47 5.74 3.88
N ALA A 263 -4.73 7.01 3.61
CA ALA A 263 -4.89 7.51 2.25
C ALA A 263 -3.55 7.68 1.53
N ASN A 264 -2.46 7.90 2.25
CA ASN A 264 -1.12 8.09 1.69
C ASN A 264 -0.45 6.76 1.35
N ALA A 265 -0.52 5.77 2.25
CA ALA A 265 0.00 4.42 2.03
C ALA A 265 -0.68 3.74 0.83
N MET A 266 -2.02 3.79 0.73
CA MET A 266 -2.70 3.22 -0.44
C MET A 266 -2.39 3.97 -1.75
N ARG A 267 -2.15 5.28 -1.69
CA ARG A 267 -1.79 6.09 -2.87
C ARG A 267 -0.36 5.81 -3.36
N SER A 268 0.60 5.66 -2.43
CA SER A 268 2.00 5.35 -2.77
C SER A 268 2.11 4.02 -3.51
N CYS A 269 1.29 3.03 -3.15
CA CYS A 269 1.29 1.70 -3.76
C CYS A 269 0.64 1.63 -5.14
N GLN A 270 -0.43 2.38 -5.38
CA GLN A 270 -1.25 2.25 -6.60
C GLN A 270 -0.81 3.17 -7.73
N GLY A 271 0.24 3.96 -7.52
CA GLY A 271 0.58 5.02 -8.44
C GLY A 271 -0.54 6.05 -8.59
N GLY A 272 -1.31 6.24 -7.53
CA GLY A 272 -2.33 7.29 -7.49
C GLY A 272 -1.66 8.67 -7.36
N PRO A 273 -2.30 9.73 -7.87
CA PRO A 273 -1.93 11.11 -7.56
C PRO A 273 -2.17 11.47 -6.08
#